data_AF-A0A2P7BCW0-F1
#
_entry.id   AF-A0A2P7BCW0-F1
#
_cell.length_a   1.000
_cell.length_b   1.000
_cell.length_c   1.000
_cell.angle_alpha   90.00
_cell.angle_beta   90.00
_cell.angle_gamma   90.00
#
_symmetry.space_group_name_H-M   'P 1'
#
loop_
_entity.id
_entity.type
_entity.pdbx_description
1 polymer ?
#
loop_
_entity_poly.entity_id
_entity_poly.type
_entity_poly.pdbx_seq_one_letter_code
_entity_poly.pdbx_strand_id
1 'polypeptide(L)'
;MRRTSVRFSMLGIAAAGLGLALAWPWLASETAGSDASAATIALGKTHYAKRCASCHGARLEGQPNWKRPLPSGRMPAPPHDASGHTWHHPDSVLFRITREGPAAVVGGGYQSDMPGFGNVMSDDDIRAVLSFIKSTWPERERQYQVEMSRREREKTQ
;
A
#
# COMPACT_ATOMS: atom_id res chain seq x y z
N MET A 1 -4.92 -82.88 -29.49
CA MET A 1 -5.22 -81.49 -29.92
C MET A 1 -5.50 -80.64 -28.70
N ARG A 2 -4.70 -79.59 -28.53
CA ARG A 2 -4.52 -78.81 -27.29
C ARG A 2 -5.47 -77.61 -27.33
N ARG A 3 -6.51 -77.58 -26.49
CA ARG A 3 -7.35 -76.40 -26.26
C ARG A 3 -6.89 -75.74 -24.96
N THR A 4 -5.99 -74.77 -25.07
CA THR A 4 -5.58 -73.90 -23.96
C THR A 4 -6.58 -72.77 -23.83
N SER A 5 -7.46 -72.85 -22.83
CA SER A 5 -8.30 -71.74 -22.40
C SER A 5 -7.53 -70.97 -21.32
N VAL A 6 -7.01 -69.79 -21.67
CA VAL A 6 -6.39 -68.85 -20.72
C VAL A 6 -7.53 -68.20 -19.92
N ARG A 7 -7.54 -68.42 -18.60
CA ARG A 7 -8.43 -67.69 -17.67
C ARG A 7 -7.78 -66.35 -17.35
N PHE A 8 -8.41 -65.26 -17.78
CA PHE A 8 -8.07 -63.91 -17.29
C PHE A 8 -8.64 -63.75 -15.88
N SER A 9 -7.78 -63.80 -14.87
CA SER A 9 -8.12 -63.34 -13.53
C SER A 9 -8.12 -61.82 -13.53
N MET A 10 -9.31 -61.20 -13.48
CA MET A 10 -9.47 -59.80 -13.09
C MET A 10 -9.07 -59.67 -11.62
N LEU A 11 -7.82 -59.27 -11.37
CA LEU A 11 -7.40 -58.76 -10.08
C LEU A 11 -7.86 -57.30 -10.00
N GLY A 12 -8.82 -57.04 -9.10
CA GLY A 12 -9.34 -55.70 -8.86
C GLY A 12 -8.26 -54.78 -8.29
N ILE A 13 -8.09 -53.62 -8.92
CA ILE A 13 -7.39 -52.49 -8.30
C ILE A 13 -8.41 -51.77 -7.42
N ALA A 14 -8.35 -52.06 -6.13
CA ALA A 14 -8.99 -51.27 -5.11
C ALA A 14 -8.21 -49.97 -4.87
N ALA A 15 -8.96 -48.85 -4.88
CA ALA A 15 -8.71 -47.61 -4.16
C ALA A 15 -7.34 -46.90 -4.32
N ALA A 16 -7.29 -45.90 -5.21
CA ALA A 16 -6.41 -44.74 -5.04
C ALA A 16 -7.14 -43.48 -5.56
N GLY A 17 -8.07 -42.96 -4.77
CA GLY A 17 -8.91 -41.84 -5.16
C GLY A 17 -9.35 -40.97 -3.98
N LEU A 18 -8.47 -40.74 -3.00
CA LEU A 18 -8.70 -39.77 -1.92
C LEU A 18 -7.34 -39.28 -1.40
N GLY A 19 -6.63 -38.52 -2.22
CA GLY A 19 -5.33 -37.94 -1.89
C GLY A 19 -5.12 -36.52 -2.40
N LEU A 20 -6.19 -35.81 -2.79
CA LEU A 20 -6.14 -34.46 -3.35
C LEU A 20 -7.13 -33.51 -2.65
N ALA A 21 -7.26 -33.60 -1.33
CA ALA A 21 -8.19 -32.73 -0.58
C ALA A 21 -7.57 -31.99 0.62
N LEU A 22 -6.26 -32.09 0.84
CA LEU A 22 -5.60 -31.43 1.99
C LEU A 22 -4.47 -30.46 1.62
N ALA A 23 -4.25 -30.20 0.33
CA ALA A 23 -3.23 -29.25 -0.14
C ALA A 23 -3.77 -27.84 -0.46
N TRP A 24 -5.05 -27.55 -0.15
CA TRP A 24 -5.68 -26.26 -0.47
C TRP A 24 -5.52 -25.09 0.53
N PRO A 25 -4.97 -25.21 1.76
CA PRO A 25 -4.75 -24.01 2.56
C PRO A 25 -3.46 -23.25 2.21
N TRP A 26 -2.52 -23.85 1.46
CA TRP A 26 -1.19 -23.24 1.22
C TRP A 26 -1.02 -22.52 -0.12
N LEU A 27 -1.98 -22.63 -1.05
CA LEU A 27 -1.92 -21.93 -2.35
C LEU A 27 -2.61 -20.54 -2.32
N ALA A 28 -3.02 -20.05 -1.15
CA ALA A 28 -3.65 -18.75 -0.98
C ALA A 28 -2.68 -17.67 -0.46
N SER A 29 -1.39 -17.79 -0.74
CA SER A 29 -0.41 -16.75 -0.40
C SER A 29 0.44 -16.45 -1.62
N GLU A 30 -0.11 -15.66 -2.55
CA GLU A 30 0.62 -14.82 -3.50
C GLU A 30 -0.38 -14.04 -4.38
N THR A 31 -1.07 -13.07 -3.77
CA THR A 31 -1.56 -11.91 -4.53
C THR A 31 -0.81 -10.69 -4.03
N ALA A 32 0.13 -10.23 -4.85
CA ALA A 32 0.86 -9.00 -4.66
C ALA A 32 -0.13 -7.82 -4.47
N GLY A 33 -0.05 -7.18 -3.31
CA GLY A 33 -0.87 -6.02 -2.93
C GLY A 33 -1.98 -6.39 -1.95
N SER A 34 -1.64 -6.63 -0.68
CA SER A 34 -2.67 -6.72 0.35
C SER A 34 -3.36 -5.35 0.49
N ASP A 35 -4.59 -5.23 -0.01
CA ASP A 35 -5.42 -4.09 0.33
C ASP A 35 -5.49 -3.98 1.86
N ALA A 36 -5.24 -2.77 2.37
CA ALA A 36 -5.25 -2.53 3.80
C ALA A 36 -6.63 -2.87 4.37
N SER A 37 -6.67 -3.56 5.51
CA SER A 37 -7.94 -3.92 6.15
C SER A 37 -8.75 -2.68 6.53
N ALA A 38 -10.07 -2.82 6.60
CA ALA A 38 -10.96 -1.73 7.03
C ALA A 38 -10.57 -1.15 8.42
N ALA A 39 -10.10 -2.02 9.32
CA ALA A 39 -9.58 -1.61 10.62
C ALA A 39 -8.33 -0.72 10.51
N THR A 40 -7.40 -1.07 9.61
CA THR A 40 -6.18 -0.29 9.34
C THR A 40 -6.53 1.09 8.76
N ILE A 41 -7.47 1.14 7.82
CA ILE A 41 -7.96 2.40 7.25
C ILE A 41 -8.64 3.28 8.31
N ALA A 42 -9.45 2.69 9.19
CA ALA A 42 -10.11 3.42 10.28
C ALA A 42 -9.12 3.97 11.32
N LEU A 43 -8.10 3.18 11.66
CA LEU A 43 -6.98 3.64 12.49
C LEU A 43 -6.27 4.82 11.83
N GLY A 44 -5.89 4.66 10.55
CA GLY A 44 -5.26 5.70 9.75
C GLY A 44 -6.04 7.00 9.71
N LYS A 45 -7.36 6.93 9.51
CA LYS A 45 -8.27 8.09 9.56
C LYS A 45 -8.21 8.81 10.91
N THR A 46 -8.14 8.06 12.00
CA THR A 46 -8.04 8.62 13.35
C THR A 46 -6.72 9.36 13.55
N HIS A 47 -5.61 8.80 13.10
CA HIS A 47 -4.30 9.47 13.16
C HIS A 47 -4.25 10.69 12.24
N TYR A 48 -4.79 10.59 11.02
CA TYR A 48 -4.89 11.70 10.08
C TYR A 48 -5.63 12.90 10.68
N ALA A 49 -6.81 12.66 11.26
CA ALA A 49 -7.60 13.72 11.89
C ALA A 49 -6.84 14.42 13.03
N LYS A 50 -6.07 13.66 13.82
CA LYS A 50 -5.33 14.19 14.97
C LYS A 50 -4.05 14.96 14.60
N ARG A 51 -3.39 14.59 13.49
CA ARG A 51 -2.01 15.03 13.21
C ARG A 51 -1.78 15.67 11.86
N CYS A 52 -2.64 15.40 10.88
CA CYS A 52 -2.43 15.83 9.49
C CYS A 52 -3.45 16.88 9.05
N ALA A 53 -4.70 16.74 9.50
CA ALA A 53 -5.84 17.53 9.03
C ALA A 53 -5.75 19.04 9.35
N SER A 54 -4.97 19.45 10.36
CA SER A 54 -4.76 20.86 10.69
C SER A 54 -4.08 21.63 9.55
N CYS A 55 -3.25 20.97 8.74
CA CYS A 55 -2.59 21.55 7.59
C CYS A 55 -3.17 21.05 6.27
N HIS A 56 -3.41 19.74 6.15
CA HIS A 56 -3.89 19.12 4.91
C HIS A 56 -5.42 19.14 4.75
N GLY A 57 -6.15 19.71 5.70
CA GLY A 57 -7.60 19.80 5.68
C GLY A 57 -8.29 18.51 6.10
N ALA A 58 -9.47 18.64 6.71
CA ALA A 58 -10.27 17.51 7.18
C ALA A 58 -10.81 16.63 6.04
N ARG A 59 -10.92 17.18 4.83
CA ARG A 59 -11.33 16.50 3.60
C ARG A 59 -10.16 16.29 2.64
N LEU A 60 -8.93 16.38 3.12
CA LEU A 60 -7.71 16.20 2.34
C LEU A 60 -7.49 17.30 1.28
N GLU A 61 -8.18 18.45 1.41
CA GLU A 61 -8.19 19.51 0.40
C GLU A 61 -6.92 20.39 0.39
N GLY A 62 -6.04 20.23 1.37
CA GLY A 62 -4.83 21.04 1.51
C GLY A 62 -5.10 22.51 1.83
N GLN A 63 -4.05 23.31 1.77
CA GLN A 63 -4.12 24.76 1.89
C GLN A 63 -4.45 25.42 0.54
N PRO A 64 -5.12 26.58 0.54
CA PRO A 64 -5.39 27.31 -0.70
C PRO A 64 -4.07 27.73 -1.37
N ASN A 65 -4.06 27.78 -2.70
CA ASN A 65 -2.89 28.15 -3.50
C ASN A 65 -1.63 27.32 -3.18
N TRP A 66 -1.78 26.03 -2.83
CA TRP A 66 -0.66 25.16 -2.41
C TRP A 66 0.50 25.04 -3.40
N LYS A 67 0.29 25.40 -4.67
CA LYS A 67 1.34 25.43 -5.70
C LYS A 67 2.17 26.71 -5.71
N ARG A 68 1.86 27.70 -4.88
CA ARG A 68 2.59 28.97 -4.76
C ARG A 68 3.27 29.06 -3.39
N PRO A 69 4.56 29.42 -3.32
CA PRO A 69 5.24 29.62 -2.04
C PRO A 69 4.54 30.66 -1.16
N LEU A 70 4.57 30.43 0.15
CA LEU A 70 4.20 31.40 1.17
C LEU A 70 5.21 32.56 1.21
N PRO A 71 4.91 33.68 1.90
CA PRO A 71 5.90 34.75 2.14
C PRO A 71 7.20 34.26 2.81
N SER A 72 7.15 33.14 3.53
CA SER A 72 8.33 32.48 4.10
C SER A 72 9.21 31.77 3.07
N GLY A 73 8.79 31.68 1.80
CA GLY A 73 9.42 30.90 0.75
C GLY A 73 9.10 29.40 0.79
N ARG A 74 8.42 28.92 1.84
CA ARG A 74 8.05 27.51 2.02
C ARG A 74 6.72 27.18 1.31
N MET A 75 6.56 25.92 0.91
CA MET A 75 5.34 25.47 0.23
C MET A 75 4.20 25.22 1.23
N PRO A 76 2.96 25.66 0.94
CA PRO A 76 1.78 25.29 1.72
C PRO A 76 1.54 23.78 1.68
N ALA A 77 0.75 23.26 2.63
CA ALA A 77 0.39 21.84 2.66
C ALA A 77 -0.45 21.47 1.42
N PRO A 78 0.00 20.52 0.57
CA PRO A 78 -0.74 20.13 -0.63
C PRO A 78 -1.98 19.29 -0.28
N PRO A 79 -2.99 19.23 -1.17
CA PRO A 79 -4.07 18.28 -1.07
C PRO A 79 -3.55 16.85 -1.09
N HIS A 80 -4.17 16.00 -0.29
CA HIS A 80 -3.94 14.55 -0.32
C HIS A 80 -5.02 13.81 -1.12
N ASP A 81 -6.07 14.50 -1.60
CA ASP A 81 -7.03 13.96 -2.57
C ASP A 81 -6.49 13.96 -4.02
N ALA A 82 -7.38 13.66 -4.98
CA ALA A 82 -7.03 13.58 -6.40
C ALA A 82 -6.56 14.92 -7.00
N SER A 83 -6.86 16.07 -6.39
CA SER A 83 -6.44 17.40 -6.87
C SER A 83 -4.96 17.71 -6.55
N GLY A 84 -4.37 16.94 -5.64
CA GLY A 84 -2.97 17.02 -5.25
C GLY A 84 -2.04 16.18 -6.13
N HIS A 85 -0.87 15.86 -5.57
CA HIS A 85 0.16 15.09 -6.27
C HIS A 85 0.75 13.95 -5.41
N THR A 86 0.12 13.64 -4.28
CA THR A 86 0.60 12.63 -3.33
C THR A 86 0.72 11.25 -3.99
N TRP A 87 -0.24 10.89 -4.83
CA TRP A 87 -0.29 9.63 -5.58
C TRP A 87 0.79 9.49 -6.66
N HIS A 88 1.56 10.55 -6.96
CA HIS A 88 2.73 10.44 -7.84
C HIS A 88 3.95 9.79 -7.17
N HIS A 89 3.94 9.64 -5.84
CA HIS A 89 5.08 9.16 -5.09
C HIS A 89 4.92 7.70 -4.68
N PRO A 90 6.00 6.90 -4.77
CA PRO A 90 5.97 5.50 -4.34
C PRO A 90 5.86 5.39 -2.81
N ASP A 91 5.43 4.21 -2.34
CA ASP A 91 5.20 3.95 -0.92
C ASP A 91 6.41 4.26 -0.02
N SER A 92 7.65 3.96 -0.46
CA SER A 92 8.83 4.21 0.36
C SER A 92 9.07 5.71 0.57
N VAL A 93 8.90 6.52 -0.48
CA VAL A 93 9.04 7.98 -0.43
C VAL A 93 7.96 8.59 0.46
N LEU A 94 6.69 8.16 0.31
CA LEU A 94 5.59 8.65 1.16
C LEU A 94 5.82 8.32 2.64
N PHE A 95 6.29 7.11 2.92
CA PHE A 95 6.63 6.68 4.27
C PHE A 95 7.75 7.54 4.86
N ARG A 96 8.86 7.71 4.12
CA ARG A 96 9.99 8.54 4.55
C ARG A 96 9.61 9.99 4.76
N ILE A 97 8.85 10.59 3.84
CA ILE A 97 8.37 11.98 3.99
C ILE A 97 7.57 12.13 5.28
N THR A 98 6.69 11.18 5.59
CA THR A 98 5.87 11.23 6.80
C THR A 98 6.72 11.00 8.06
N ARG A 99 7.66 10.06 8.02
CA ARG A 99 8.49 9.70 9.17
C ARG A 99 9.58 10.73 9.48
N GLU A 100 10.30 11.17 8.47
CA GLU A 100 11.51 12.01 8.57
C GLU A 100 11.22 13.50 8.29
N GLY A 101 10.14 13.81 7.57
CA GLY A 101 9.78 15.15 7.12
C GLY A 101 10.37 15.50 5.74
N PRO A 102 9.70 16.33 4.91
CA PRO A 102 10.18 16.67 3.56
C PRO A 102 11.57 17.31 3.53
N ALA A 103 11.90 18.14 4.54
CA ALA A 103 13.21 18.80 4.62
C ALA A 103 14.37 17.79 4.67
N ALA A 104 14.21 16.70 5.45
CA ALA A 104 15.20 15.64 5.56
C ALA A 104 15.25 14.76 4.30
N VAL A 105 14.10 14.46 3.71
CA VAL A 105 14.01 13.57 2.54
C VAL A 105 14.50 14.22 1.25
N VAL A 106 14.14 15.49 1.01
CA VAL A 106 14.55 16.25 -0.18
C VAL A 106 16.00 16.68 -0.07
N GLY A 107 16.45 17.11 1.13
CA GLY A 107 17.81 17.57 1.36
C GLY A 107 18.15 18.86 0.61
N GLY A 108 19.44 19.13 0.42
CA GLY A 108 19.93 20.27 -0.36
C GLY A 108 19.53 21.65 0.19
N GLY A 109 19.25 21.75 1.49
CA GLY A 109 18.77 22.98 2.12
C GLY A 109 17.27 23.26 1.95
N TYR A 110 16.50 22.32 1.40
CA TYR A 110 15.04 22.44 1.30
C TYR A 110 14.39 22.61 2.67
N GLN A 111 13.45 23.56 2.77
CA GLN A 111 12.74 23.87 4.02
C GLN A 111 11.26 23.55 3.88
N SER A 112 10.67 23.04 4.96
CA SER A 112 9.25 22.66 5.00
C SER A 112 8.65 22.89 6.38
N ASP A 113 7.35 23.21 6.40
CA ASP A 113 6.55 23.36 7.62
C ASP A 113 6.02 22.01 8.12
N MET A 114 6.10 20.97 7.28
CA MET A 114 5.69 19.62 7.65
C MET A 114 6.81 18.96 8.47
N PRO A 115 6.57 18.65 9.77
CA PRO A 115 7.55 17.96 10.59
C PRO A 115 7.63 16.47 10.21
N GLY A 116 8.72 15.81 10.62
CA GLY A 116 8.78 14.35 10.65
C GLY A 116 8.04 13.80 11.88
N PHE A 117 7.29 12.71 11.71
CA PHE A 117 6.47 12.12 12.77
C PHE A 117 7.10 10.90 13.45
N GLY A 118 8.30 10.46 13.04
CA GLY A 118 8.92 9.22 13.52
C GLY A 118 9.22 9.15 15.03
N ASN A 119 9.23 10.28 15.73
CA ASN A 119 9.41 10.34 17.19
C ASN A 119 8.09 10.27 17.97
N VAL A 120 6.94 10.39 17.30
CA VAL A 120 5.61 10.51 17.92
C VAL A 120 4.55 9.59 17.33
N MET A 121 4.91 8.81 16.31
CA MET A 121 4.09 7.79 15.65
C MET A 121 4.96 6.56 15.37
N SER A 122 4.38 5.38 15.56
CA SER A 122 5.03 4.14 15.13
C SER A 122 5.02 4.04 13.60
N ASP A 123 5.90 3.19 13.06
CA ASP A 123 5.94 2.92 11.62
C ASP A 123 4.60 2.34 11.12
N ASP A 124 3.92 1.52 11.93
CA ASP A 124 2.60 0.97 11.61
C ASP A 124 1.50 2.04 11.60
N ASP A 125 1.53 2.99 12.53
CA ASP A 125 0.59 4.13 12.52
C ASP A 125 0.79 5.01 11.29
N ILE A 126 2.05 5.23 10.88
CA ILE A 126 2.37 5.97 9.65
C ILE A 126 1.82 5.23 8.43
N ARG A 127 2.05 3.92 8.34
CA ARG A 127 1.49 3.09 7.25
C ARG A 127 -0.03 3.13 7.26
N ALA A 128 -0.67 3.09 8.43
CA ALA A 128 -2.12 3.18 8.55
C ALA A 128 -2.65 4.53 8.01
N VAL A 129 -2.00 5.66 8.34
CA VAL A 129 -2.35 6.98 7.78
C VAL A 129 -2.24 6.97 6.25
N LEU A 130 -1.14 6.42 5.72
CA LEU A 130 -0.96 6.33 4.27
C LEU A 130 -2.02 5.44 3.63
N SER A 131 -2.37 4.29 4.23
CA SER A 131 -3.48 3.45 3.79
C SER A 131 -4.81 4.21 3.76
N PHE A 132 -5.10 5.02 4.78
CA PHE A 132 -6.28 5.88 4.77
C PHE A 132 -6.25 6.88 3.60
N ILE A 133 -5.16 7.62 3.42
CA ILE A 133 -5.03 8.57 2.31
C ILE A 133 -5.24 7.86 0.97
N LYS A 134 -4.53 6.75 0.74
CA LYS A 134 -4.65 5.91 -0.47
C LYS A 134 -6.08 5.43 -0.67
N SER A 135 -6.83 5.12 0.39
CA SER A 135 -8.22 4.66 0.29
C SER A 135 -9.16 5.71 -0.32
N THR A 136 -8.83 7.00 -0.21
CA THR A 136 -9.66 8.10 -0.72
C THR A 136 -9.54 8.37 -2.22
N TRP A 137 -8.52 7.81 -2.87
CA TRP A 137 -8.24 8.12 -4.28
C TRP A 137 -9.20 7.42 -5.24
N PRO A 138 -9.61 8.08 -6.34
CA PRO A 138 -10.25 7.40 -7.45
C PRO A 138 -9.31 6.34 -8.04
N GLU A 139 -9.90 5.43 -8.82
CA GLU A 139 -9.19 4.26 -9.34
C GLU A 139 -7.95 4.62 -10.16
N ARG A 140 -8.03 5.66 -10.99
CA ARG A 140 -6.92 6.12 -11.82
C ARG A 140 -5.69 6.47 -10.99
N GLU A 141 -5.85 7.31 -9.98
CA GLU A 141 -4.77 7.78 -9.11
C GLU A 141 -4.20 6.63 -8.27
N ARG A 142 -5.07 5.74 -7.76
CA ARG A 142 -4.67 4.53 -7.03
C ARG A 142 -3.79 3.63 -7.89
N GLN A 143 -4.21 3.32 -9.11
CA GLN A 143 -3.45 2.47 -10.03
C GLN A 143 -2.12 3.11 -10.44
N TYR A 144 -2.11 4.42 -10.68
CA TYR A 144 -0.86 5.13 -10.94
C TYR A 144 0.12 5.00 -9.77
N GLN A 145 -0.35 5.16 -8.53
CA GLN A 145 0.52 5.07 -7.36
C GLN A 145 1.05 3.65 -7.13
N VAL A 146 0.23 2.63 -7.38
CA VAL A 146 0.65 1.22 -7.34
C VAL A 146 1.79 0.98 -8.34
N GLU A 147 1.65 1.51 -9.55
CA GLU A 147 2.69 1.42 -10.59
C GLU A 147 3.98 2.15 -10.20
N MET A 148 3.88 3.35 -9.61
CA MET A 148 5.06 4.07 -9.09
C MET A 148 5.79 3.26 -8.03
N SER A 149 5.05 2.67 -7.09
CA SER A 149 5.62 1.82 -6.04
C SER A 149 6.24 0.54 -6.61
N ARG A 150 5.64 -0.06 -7.64
CA ARG A 150 6.22 -1.22 -8.34
C ARG A 150 7.56 -0.88 -8.99
N ARG A 151 7.60 0.21 -9.76
CA ARG A 151 8.82 0.67 -10.45
C ARG A 151 9.97 0.98 -9.50
N GLU A 152 9.67 1.54 -8.33
CA GLU A 152 10.68 1.80 -7.30
C GLU A 152 11.29 0.48 -6.79
N ARG A 153 10.45 -0.51 -6.46
CA ARG A 153 10.92 -1.81 -5.97
C ARG A 153 11.79 -2.53 -7.01
N GLU A 154 11.46 -2.41 -8.29
CA GLU A 154 12.24 -3.01 -9.38
C GLU A 154 13.62 -2.36 -9.55
N LYS A 155 13.75 -1.05 -9.27
CA LYS A 155 15.03 -0.34 -9.35
C LYS A 155 15.94 -0.58 -8.14
N THR A 156 15.37 -1.04 -7.03
CA THR A 156 16.07 -1.20 -5.75
C THR A 156 16.50 -2.66 -5.50
N GLN A 157 16.05 -3.59 -6.35
CA GLN A 157 16.51 -4.98 -6.42
C GLN A 157 17.71 -5.10 -7.37
#